data_AF-A0A6L3MKH0-F1
#
_entry.id   AF-A0A6L3MKH0-F1
#
_cell.length_a   1.000
_cell.length_b   1.000
_cell.length_c   1.000
_cell.angle_alpha   90.00
_cell.angle_beta   90.00
_cell.angle_gamma   90.00
#
_symmetry.space_group_name_H-M   'P 1'
#
loop_
_entity.id
_entity.type
_entity.pdbx_description
1 polymer ?
#
loop_
_entity_poly.entity_id
_entity_poly.type
_entity_poly.pdbx_seq_one_letter_code
_entity_poly.pdbx_strand_id
1 'polypeptide(L)'
;GGARAPGGDAERECARVRHELAQAVTRSRAAGASRRNGAMPAAPAADTADFADFRQRYLSLQQEMETAIGQLRGRLRVALAARTPGMARLATLDAIMERVLGARERSLLATVPALLGAHFERLRDAERQALGDVEESGNTAVTSGAWLDVFRKDMQSVLLAELEVRFQTVEGLLEALRAS
;
A
#
# COMPACT_ATOMS: atom_id res chain seq x y z
N GLY A 1 -35.02 13.17 14.38
CA GLY A 1 -33.86 12.36 13.96
C GLY A 1 -32.92 13.26 13.19
N GLY A 2 -31.72 13.51 13.70
CA GLY A 2 -30.80 14.49 13.12
C GLY A 2 -30.27 14.03 11.77
N ALA A 3 -30.55 14.82 10.72
CA ALA A 3 -29.92 14.65 9.42
C ALA A 3 -28.40 14.81 9.60
N ARG A 4 -27.65 13.75 9.30
CA ARG A 4 -26.20 13.73 9.43
C ARG A 4 -25.61 14.74 8.46
N ALA A 5 -24.74 15.62 8.94
CA ALA A 5 -24.09 16.59 8.06
C ALA A 5 -23.32 15.82 6.97
N PRO A 6 -23.50 16.15 5.68
CA PRO A 6 -22.87 15.42 4.58
C PRO A 6 -21.33 15.36 4.65
N GLY A 7 -20.67 16.28 5.38
CA GLY A 7 -19.24 16.21 5.67
C GLY A 7 -18.84 15.03 6.59
N GLY A 8 -19.64 14.73 7.62
CA GLY A 8 -19.34 13.63 8.54
C GLY A 8 -19.46 12.26 7.90
N ASP A 9 -20.29 12.13 6.86
CA ASP A 9 -20.45 10.88 6.10
C ASP A 9 -19.26 10.64 5.17
N ALA A 10 -18.75 11.71 4.54
CA ALA A 10 -17.53 11.67 3.74
C ALA A 10 -16.29 11.29 4.58
N GLU A 11 -16.15 11.83 5.79
CA GLU A 11 -15.03 11.50 6.68
C GLU A 11 -14.99 10.03 7.08
N ARG A 12 -16.15 9.46 7.45
CA ARG A 12 -16.22 8.04 7.85
C ARG A 12 -15.92 7.12 6.68
N GLU A 13 -16.39 7.48 5.49
CA GLU A 13 -16.07 6.73 4.28
C GLU A 13 -14.57 6.79 3.95
N CYS A 14 -13.94 7.96 4.10
CA CYS A 14 -12.49 8.09 3.90
C CYS A 14 -11.70 7.26 4.91
N ALA A 15 -12.06 7.34 6.20
CA ALA A 15 -11.43 6.55 7.25
C ALA A 15 -11.59 5.03 6.99
N ARG A 16 -12.76 4.60 6.52
CA ARG A 16 -13.05 3.22 6.14
C ARG A 16 -12.14 2.76 4.99
N VAL A 17 -12.09 3.51 3.89
CA VAL A 17 -11.25 3.18 2.73
C VAL A 17 -9.77 3.14 3.10
N ARG A 18 -9.27 4.10 3.89
CA ARG A 18 -7.88 4.09 4.38
C ARG A 18 -7.59 2.83 5.19
N HIS A 19 -8.50 2.47 6.09
CA HIS A 19 -8.37 1.29 6.93
C HIS A 19 -8.38 -0.01 6.10
N GLU A 20 -9.27 -0.13 5.12
CA GLU A 20 -9.36 -1.30 4.23
C GLU A 20 -8.07 -1.49 3.41
N LEU A 21 -7.54 -0.42 2.83
CA LEU A 21 -6.28 -0.46 2.07
C LEU A 21 -5.08 -0.79 2.97
N ALA A 22 -4.98 -0.18 4.15
CA ALA A 22 -3.92 -0.49 5.12
C ALA A 22 -3.99 -1.95 5.61
N GLN A 23 -5.21 -2.48 5.81
CA GLN A 23 -5.41 -3.89 6.08
C GLN A 23 -4.98 -4.78 4.91
N ALA A 24 -5.29 -4.41 3.66
CA ALA A 24 -4.88 -5.20 2.48
C ALA A 24 -3.34 -5.32 2.37
N VAL A 25 -2.62 -4.25 2.70
CA VAL A 25 -1.14 -4.23 2.76
C VAL A 25 -0.61 -5.17 3.84
N THR A 26 -1.13 -5.07 5.06
CA THR A 26 -0.66 -5.83 6.23
C THR A 26 -1.14 -7.27 6.25
N ARG A 27 -2.20 -7.61 5.50
CA ARG A 27 -2.72 -8.98 5.41
C ARG A 27 -1.71 -9.88 4.71
N SER A 28 -0.94 -10.61 5.52
CA SER A 28 -0.02 -11.63 5.03
C SER A 28 -0.79 -12.73 4.29
N ARG A 29 -0.36 -13.04 3.06
CA ARG A 29 -0.94 -14.14 2.27
C ARG A 29 -0.62 -15.53 2.84
N ALA A 30 0.09 -15.62 3.98
CA ALA A 30 0.13 -16.83 4.79
C ALA A 30 -1.29 -17.35 5.15
N ALA A 31 -2.31 -16.48 5.15
CA ALA A 31 -3.71 -16.85 5.40
C ALA A 31 -4.51 -17.28 4.16
N GLY A 32 -3.91 -17.27 2.95
CA GLY A 32 -4.59 -17.60 1.69
C GLY A 32 -4.73 -19.09 1.38
N ALA A 33 -3.96 -19.95 2.05
CA ALA A 33 -4.01 -21.41 1.91
C ALA A 33 -4.87 -22.10 2.99
N SER A 34 -5.56 -21.34 3.84
CA SER A 34 -6.22 -21.89 5.04
C SER A 34 -7.67 -22.36 4.84
N ARG A 35 -8.20 -22.50 3.61
CA ARG A 35 -9.61 -22.90 3.43
C ARG A 35 -9.89 -24.02 2.45
N ARG A 36 -8.88 -24.74 1.96
CA ARG A 36 -9.09 -25.98 1.19
C ARG A 36 -8.03 -27.01 1.55
N ASN A 37 -8.46 -28.03 2.29
CA ASN A 37 -7.76 -29.25 2.69
C ASN A 37 -6.64 -29.13 3.75
N GLY A 38 -6.79 -29.93 4.81
CA GLY A 38 -5.85 -30.08 5.90
C GLY A 38 -4.50 -30.61 5.44
N ALA A 39 -3.55 -29.69 5.29
CA ALA A 39 -2.12 -29.81 5.55
C ALA A 39 -1.58 -28.43 5.19
N MET A 40 -1.16 -27.64 6.18
CA MET A 40 -0.55 -26.34 5.90
C MET A 40 0.67 -26.57 5.00
N PRO A 41 0.80 -25.89 3.84
CA PRO A 41 2.13 -25.60 3.34
C PRO A 41 2.73 -24.64 4.37
N ALA A 42 3.87 -25.03 4.96
CA ALA A 42 4.71 -24.08 5.65
C ALA A 42 4.94 -22.86 4.74
N ALA A 43 5.10 -21.67 5.33
CA ALA A 43 5.59 -20.52 4.56
C ALA A 43 6.81 -21.00 3.73
N PRO A 44 6.93 -20.59 2.46
CA PRO A 44 8.05 -21.02 1.64
C PRO A 44 9.33 -20.77 2.44
N ALA A 45 10.15 -21.82 2.54
CA ALA A 45 11.48 -21.68 3.11
C ALA A 45 12.17 -20.50 2.41
N ALA A 46 13.01 -19.78 3.14
CA ALA A 46 13.63 -18.57 2.61
C ALA A 46 14.35 -18.84 1.26
N ASP A 47 14.85 -20.07 1.09
CA ASP A 47 15.53 -20.55 -0.11
C ASP A 47 14.64 -20.70 -1.34
N THR A 48 13.31 -20.78 -1.19
CA THR A 48 12.36 -20.93 -2.31
C THR A 48 11.56 -19.67 -2.62
N ALA A 49 11.80 -18.58 -1.89
CA ALA A 49 11.10 -17.32 -2.13
C ALA A 49 11.53 -16.69 -3.47
N ASP A 50 10.56 -16.45 -4.36
CA ASP A 50 10.75 -15.73 -5.61
C ASP A 50 10.25 -14.28 -5.47
N PHE A 51 11.09 -13.32 -5.86
CA PHE A 51 10.72 -11.90 -5.90
C PHE A 51 9.53 -11.63 -6.84
N ALA A 52 9.30 -12.47 -7.87
CA ALA A 52 8.18 -12.32 -8.79
C ALA A 52 6.82 -12.30 -8.08
N ASP A 53 6.62 -13.13 -7.05
CA ASP A 53 5.39 -13.18 -6.27
C ASP A 53 5.15 -11.88 -5.48
N PHE A 54 6.22 -11.34 -4.88
CA PHE A 54 6.18 -10.08 -4.14
C PHE A 54 5.92 -8.91 -5.08
N ARG A 55 6.57 -8.88 -6.24
CA ARG A 55 6.34 -7.88 -7.29
C ARG A 55 4.89 -7.89 -7.76
N GLN A 56 4.33 -9.06 -8.04
CA GLN A 56 2.95 -9.17 -8.49
C GLN A 56 1.95 -8.70 -7.42
N ARG A 57 2.19 -9.04 -6.15
CA ARG A 57 1.39 -8.55 -5.03
C ARG A 57 1.49 -7.03 -4.89
N TYR A 58 2.70 -6.48 -5.02
CA TYR A 58 2.94 -5.04 -4.95
C TYR A 58 2.13 -4.28 -6.01
N LEU A 59 2.26 -4.69 -7.28
CA LEU A 59 1.52 -4.07 -8.40
C LEU A 59 0.00 -4.18 -8.22
N SER A 60 -0.49 -5.32 -7.72
CA SER A 60 -1.92 -5.50 -7.44
C SER A 60 -2.42 -4.51 -6.39
N LEU A 61 -1.66 -4.32 -5.30
CA LEU A 61 -2.00 -3.36 -4.24
C LEU A 61 -1.91 -1.91 -4.74
N GLN A 62 -0.94 -1.56 -5.58
CA GLN A 62 -0.86 -0.23 -6.19
C GLN A 62 -2.11 0.07 -7.03
N GLN A 63 -2.55 -0.89 -7.84
CA GLN A 63 -3.75 -0.74 -8.66
C GLN A 63 -5.01 -0.61 -7.80
N GLU A 64 -5.12 -1.39 -6.71
CA GLU A 64 -6.22 -1.31 -5.75
C GLU A 64 -6.28 0.08 -5.09
N MET A 65 -5.14 0.59 -4.61
CA MET A 65 -5.02 1.94 -4.05
C MET A 65 -5.44 3.00 -5.06
N GLU A 66 -4.91 2.97 -6.29
CA GLU A 66 -5.22 3.95 -7.33
C GLU A 66 -6.73 3.98 -7.63
N THR A 67 -7.35 2.82 -7.81
CA THR A 67 -8.78 2.72 -8.09
C THR A 67 -9.64 3.20 -6.92
N ALA A 68 -9.36 2.75 -5.70
CA ALA A 68 -10.16 3.12 -4.53
C ALA A 68 -10.05 4.62 -4.21
N ILE A 69 -8.83 5.17 -4.29
CA ILE A 69 -8.57 6.60 -4.02
C ILE A 69 -9.19 7.48 -5.11
N GLY A 70 -9.04 7.12 -6.40
CA GLY A 70 -9.66 7.87 -7.50
C GLY A 70 -11.19 7.93 -7.39
N GLN A 71 -11.84 6.81 -7.04
CA GLN A 71 -13.28 6.77 -6.80
C GLN A 71 -13.70 7.63 -5.59
N LEU A 72 -12.92 7.58 -4.51
CA LEU A 72 -13.17 8.39 -3.32
C LEU A 72 -13.05 9.88 -3.62
N ARG A 73 -11.99 10.31 -4.30
CA ARG A 73 -11.81 11.71 -4.73
C ARG A 73 -12.93 12.18 -5.65
N GLY A 74 -13.35 11.34 -6.62
CA GLY A 74 -14.48 11.66 -7.48
C GLY A 74 -15.77 11.96 -6.70
N ARG A 75 -16.09 11.13 -5.70
CA ARG A 75 -17.24 11.37 -4.81
C ARG A 75 -17.10 12.64 -3.98
N LEU A 76 -15.92 12.91 -3.44
CA LEU A 76 -15.64 14.13 -2.67
C LEU A 76 -15.79 15.38 -3.54
N ARG A 77 -15.32 15.36 -4.78
CA ARG A 77 -15.50 16.47 -5.74
C ARG A 77 -16.97 16.76 -6.01
N VAL A 78 -17.81 15.74 -6.17
CA VAL A 78 -19.26 15.91 -6.34
C VAL A 78 -19.86 16.57 -5.10
N ALA A 79 -19.49 16.09 -3.90
CA ALA A 79 -19.97 16.68 -2.65
C ALA A 79 -19.52 18.14 -2.45
N LEU A 80 -18.31 18.46 -2.91
CA LEU A 80 -17.70 19.79 -2.83
C LEU A 80 -18.35 20.75 -3.83
N ALA A 81 -18.58 20.32 -5.07
CA ALA A 81 -19.22 21.13 -6.10
C ALA A 81 -20.66 21.52 -5.75
N ALA A 82 -21.34 20.73 -4.92
CA ALA A 82 -22.68 21.04 -4.42
C ALA A 82 -22.73 22.11 -3.31
N ARG A 83 -21.57 22.60 -2.81
CA ARG A 83 -21.51 23.58 -1.71
C ARG A 83 -21.72 25.00 -2.19
N THR A 84 -20.78 25.51 -2.96
CA THR A 84 -20.74 26.89 -3.45
C THR A 84 -20.06 26.96 -4.82
N PRO A 85 -20.24 28.03 -5.60
CA PRO A 85 -19.54 28.20 -6.87
C PRO A 85 -18.00 28.19 -6.73
N GLY A 86 -17.47 28.67 -5.60
CA GLY A 86 -16.04 28.60 -5.31
C GLY A 86 -15.55 27.16 -5.14
N MET A 87 -16.31 26.35 -4.42
CA MET A 87 -16.00 24.94 -4.19
C MET A 87 -16.17 24.09 -5.45
N ALA A 88 -17.11 24.44 -6.34
CA ALA A 88 -17.20 23.84 -7.67
C ALA A 88 -15.93 24.08 -8.52
N ARG A 89 -15.38 25.30 -8.50
CA ARG A 89 -14.09 25.59 -9.18
C ARG A 89 -12.93 24.79 -8.58
N LEU A 90 -12.89 24.66 -7.25
CA LEU A 90 -11.88 23.84 -6.57
C LEU A 90 -11.99 22.37 -6.98
N ALA A 91 -13.21 21.81 -7.04
CA ALA A 91 -13.46 20.45 -7.50
C ALA A 91 -12.98 20.23 -8.95
N THR A 92 -13.22 21.21 -9.84
CA THR A 92 -12.71 21.17 -11.22
C THR A 92 -11.18 21.21 -11.27
N LEU A 93 -10.55 22.09 -10.47
CA LEU A 93 -9.10 22.19 -10.39
C LEU A 93 -8.48 20.86 -9.91
N ASP A 94 -9.04 20.25 -8.87
CA ASP A 94 -8.57 18.96 -8.36
C ASP A 94 -8.68 17.84 -9.41
N ALA A 95 -9.76 17.81 -10.20
CA ALA A 95 -9.92 16.84 -11.30
C ALA A 95 -8.89 17.03 -12.41
N ILE A 96 -8.55 18.28 -12.75
CA ILE A 96 -7.50 18.58 -13.72
C ILE A 96 -6.14 18.14 -13.17
N MET A 97 -5.84 18.49 -11.92
CA MET A 97 -4.58 18.13 -11.28
C MET A 97 -4.39 16.62 -11.17
N GLU A 98 -5.44 15.86 -10.82
CA GLU A 98 -5.41 14.39 -10.85
C GLU A 98 -5.05 13.84 -12.23
N ARG A 99 -5.67 14.38 -13.29
CA ARG A 99 -5.39 13.94 -14.67
C ARG A 99 -3.97 14.27 -15.10
N VAL A 100 -3.48 15.48 -14.78
CA VAL A 100 -2.15 15.96 -15.16
C VAL A 100 -1.05 15.19 -14.41
N LEU A 101 -1.23 14.95 -13.11
CA LEU A 101 -0.21 14.32 -12.28
C LEU A 101 -0.27 12.79 -12.31
N GLY A 102 -1.42 12.18 -12.59
CA GLY A 102 -1.61 10.73 -12.46
C GLY A 102 -0.65 9.89 -13.31
N ALA A 103 -0.36 10.30 -14.56
CA ALA A 103 0.60 9.58 -15.40
C ALA A 103 2.02 9.63 -14.84
N ARG A 104 2.42 10.81 -14.32
CA ARG A 104 3.74 11.00 -13.70
C ARG A 104 3.85 10.23 -12.40
N GLU A 105 2.83 10.25 -11.56
CA GLU A 105 2.76 9.49 -10.32
C GLU A 105 2.92 7.98 -10.57
N ARG A 106 2.12 7.41 -11.49
CA ARG A 106 2.25 6.00 -11.89
C ARG A 106 3.66 5.68 -12.40
N SER A 107 4.23 6.53 -13.24
CA SER A 107 5.58 6.31 -13.76
C SER A 107 6.65 6.32 -12.67
N LEU A 108 6.54 7.21 -11.68
CA LEU A 108 7.48 7.28 -10.56
C LEU A 108 7.32 6.05 -9.66
N LEU A 109 6.09 5.68 -9.32
CA LEU A 109 5.82 4.57 -8.41
C LEU A 109 6.05 3.20 -9.05
N ALA A 110 6.07 3.10 -10.37
CA ALA A 110 6.48 1.90 -11.10
C ALA A 110 7.99 1.58 -10.95
N THR A 111 8.79 2.52 -10.44
CA THR A 111 10.23 2.29 -10.16
C THR A 111 10.45 1.54 -8.84
N VAL A 112 9.51 1.63 -7.90
CA VAL A 112 9.66 1.08 -6.54
C VAL A 112 9.81 -0.45 -6.54
N PRO A 113 9.06 -1.23 -7.34
CA PRO A 113 9.30 -2.67 -7.45
C PRO A 113 10.73 -3.03 -7.87
N ALA A 114 11.38 -2.23 -8.73
CA ALA A 114 12.77 -2.50 -9.11
C ALA A 114 13.73 -2.31 -7.93
N LEU A 115 13.53 -1.27 -7.14
CA LEU A 115 14.31 -1.00 -5.93
C LEU A 115 14.10 -2.09 -4.87
N LEU A 116 12.86 -2.56 -4.70
CA LEU A 116 12.54 -3.69 -3.82
C LEU A 116 13.19 -4.99 -4.30
N GLY A 117 13.28 -5.23 -5.60
CA GLY A 117 13.99 -6.39 -6.16
C GLY A 117 15.47 -6.37 -5.80
N ALA A 118 16.14 -5.22 -5.97
CA ALA A 118 17.53 -5.08 -5.54
C ALA A 118 17.70 -5.24 -4.02
N HIS A 119 16.72 -4.79 -3.22
CA HIS A 119 16.73 -4.97 -1.77
C HIS A 119 16.56 -6.42 -1.34
N PHE A 120 15.64 -7.14 -2.00
CA PHE A 120 15.41 -8.56 -1.80
C PHE A 120 16.70 -9.38 -1.96
N GLU A 121 17.41 -9.14 -3.08
CA GLU A 121 18.68 -9.82 -3.38
C GLU A 121 19.75 -9.51 -2.35
N ARG A 122 19.92 -8.23 -1.97
CA ARG A 122 20.88 -7.85 -0.94
C ARG A 122 20.63 -8.52 0.41
N LEU A 123 19.37 -8.61 0.85
CA LEU A 123 19.02 -9.27 2.10
C LEU A 123 19.28 -10.77 2.06
N ARG A 124 18.96 -11.42 0.92
CA ARG A 124 19.22 -12.83 0.71
C ARG A 124 20.72 -13.15 0.74
N ASP A 125 21.52 -12.35 0.04
CA ASP A 125 22.96 -12.55 -0.03
C ASP A 125 23.65 -12.29 1.32
N ALA A 126 23.18 -11.30 2.08
CA ALA A 126 23.69 -11.02 3.42
C ALA A 126 23.46 -12.18 4.41
N GLU A 127 22.30 -12.83 4.37
CA GLU A 127 22.06 -14.01 5.22
C GLU A 127 22.91 -15.21 4.77
N ARG A 128 23.05 -15.43 3.45
CA ARG A 128 23.92 -16.49 2.92
C ARG A 128 25.38 -16.34 3.37
N GLN A 129 25.91 -15.11 3.33
CA GLN A 129 27.26 -14.81 3.81
C GLN A 129 27.38 -15.07 5.32
N ALA A 130 26.43 -14.57 6.11
CA ALA A 130 26.44 -14.76 7.57
C ALA A 130 26.33 -16.24 7.98
N LEU A 131 25.60 -17.06 7.23
CA LEU A 131 25.53 -18.51 7.44
C LEU A 131 26.86 -19.20 7.10
N GLY A 132 27.53 -18.80 6.01
CA GLY A 132 28.84 -19.33 5.64
C GLY A 132 29.93 -19.04 6.68
N ASP A 133 30.00 -17.81 7.20
CA ASP A 133 30.96 -17.42 8.24
C ASP A 133 30.74 -18.19 9.56
N VAL A 134 29.49 -18.56 9.83
CA VAL A 134 29.07 -19.30 11.02
C VAL A 134 29.42 -20.78 10.94
N GLU A 135 29.28 -21.39 9.77
CA GLU A 135 29.74 -22.77 9.52
C GLU A 135 31.27 -22.88 9.67
N GLU A 136 32.01 -21.86 9.23
CA GLU A 136 33.47 -21.81 9.35
C GLU A 136 33.94 -21.54 10.80
N SER A 137 33.17 -20.76 11.57
CA SER A 137 33.47 -20.39 12.96
C SER A 137 32.85 -21.31 14.03
N GLY A 138 31.99 -22.26 13.65
CA GLY A 138 31.33 -23.22 14.56
C GLY A 138 30.26 -22.63 15.49
N ASN A 139 29.71 -21.45 15.19
CA ASN A 139 28.82 -20.70 16.10
C ASN A 139 27.34 -20.74 15.66
N THR A 140 26.50 -21.56 16.29
CA THR A 140 25.12 -21.91 15.83
C THR A 140 24.03 -20.83 16.00
N ALA A 141 24.37 -19.53 16.01
CA ALA A 141 23.44 -18.47 16.41
C ALA A 141 22.55 -17.87 15.30
N VAL A 142 22.77 -18.21 14.02
CA VAL A 142 22.00 -17.61 12.91
C VAL A 142 20.72 -18.40 12.65
N THR A 143 19.57 -17.74 12.79
CA THR A 143 18.27 -18.30 12.43
C THR A 143 18.07 -18.13 10.93
N SER A 144 18.14 -19.22 10.17
CA SER A 144 17.88 -19.23 8.72
C SER A 144 16.46 -18.71 8.42
N GLY A 145 16.35 -17.79 7.46
CA GLY A 145 15.09 -17.24 6.95
C GLY A 145 14.60 -15.95 7.60
N ALA A 146 15.36 -15.36 8.53
CA ALA A 146 15.00 -14.08 9.15
C ALA A 146 14.98 -12.91 8.14
N TRP A 147 15.86 -12.96 7.12
CA TRP A 147 15.93 -11.93 6.07
C TRP A 147 14.61 -11.73 5.31
N LEU A 148 13.84 -12.81 5.11
CA LEU A 148 12.60 -12.75 4.34
C LEU A 148 11.49 -12.05 5.12
N ASP A 149 11.48 -12.18 6.45
CA ASP A 149 10.56 -11.44 7.31
C ASP A 149 10.92 -9.96 7.39
N VAL A 150 12.22 -9.63 7.39
CA VAL A 150 12.69 -8.24 7.23
C VAL A 150 12.18 -7.67 5.91
N PHE A 151 12.43 -8.38 4.79
CA PHE A 151 11.96 -7.96 3.47
C PHE A 151 10.44 -7.73 3.43
N ARG A 152 9.64 -8.65 4.00
CA ARG A 152 8.18 -8.52 4.07
C ARG A 152 7.74 -7.27 4.83
N LYS A 153 8.41 -6.94 5.94
CA LYS A 153 8.12 -5.74 6.74
C LYS A 153 8.52 -4.46 5.99
N ASP A 154 9.66 -4.48 5.31
CA ASP A 154 10.13 -3.33 4.52
C ASP A 154 9.17 -3.04 3.36
N MET A 155 8.76 -4.07 2.61
CA MET A 155 7.77 -3.94 1.53
C MET A 155 6.43 -3.40 2.06
N GLN A 156 5.97 -3.86 3.21
CA GLN A 156 4.74 -3.34 3.84
C GLN A 156 4.89 -1.87 4.22
N SER A 157 6.04 -1.49 4.80
CA SER A 157 6.31 -0.11 5.20
C SER A 157 6.32 0.83 4.00
N VAL A 158 6.93 0.40 2.88
CA VAL A 158 6.93 1.15 1.62
C VAL A 158 5.50 1.32 1.08
N LEU A 159 4.69 0.25 1.05
CA LEU A 159 3.30 0.32 0.60
C LEU A 159 2.42 1.22 1.49
N LEU A 160 2.64 1.21 2.81
CA LEU A 160 1.92 2.09 3.73
C LEU A 160 2.31 3.56 3.53
N ALA A 161 3.61 3.85 3.30
CA ALA A 161 4.06 5.20 2.96
C ALA A 161 3.48 5.66 1.61
N GLU A 162 3.43 4.77 0.62
CA GLU A 162 2.81 5.05 -0.68
C GLU A 162 1.31 5.36 -0.54
N LEU A 163 0.59 4.58 0.27
CA LEU A 163 -0.81 4.83 0.61
C LEU A 163 -0.98 6.21 1.27
N GLU A 164 -0.14 6.55 2.24
CA GLU A 164 -0.19 7.84 2.94
C GLU A 164 -0.04 9.01 1.98
N VAL A 165 0.99 8.99 1.11
CA VAL A 165 1.23 10.05 0.11
C VAL A 165 0.01 10.24 -0.79
N ARG A 166 -0.59 9.15 -1.28
CA ARG A 166 -1.80 9.27 -2.11
C ARG A 166 -2.99 9.79 -1.34
N PHE A 167 -3.13 9.40 -0.08
CA PHE A 167 -4.27 9.77 0.75
C PHE A 167 -4.28 11.25 1.13
N GLN A 168 -3.13 11.94 1.10
CA GLN A 168 -3.06 13.39 1.28
C GLN A 168 -3.96 14.15 0.28
N THR A 169 -4.14 13.63 -0.94
CA THR A 169 -5.05 14.23 -1.94
C THR A 169 -6.53 14.13 -1.55
N VAL A 170 -6.90 13.12 -0.77
CA VAL A 170 -8.23 12.94 -0.19
C VAL A 170 -8.41 13.85 1.03
N GLU A 171 -7.38 13.93 1.87
CA GLU A 171 -7.37 14.79 3.06
C GLU A 171 -7.59 16.26 2.71
N GLY A 172 -6.92 16.78 1.67
CA GLY A 172 -7.12 18.16 1.21
C GLY A 172 -8.56 18.44 0.75
N LEU A 173 -9.22 17.49 0.08
CA LEU A 173 -10.63 17.63 -0.31
C LEU A 173 -11.58 17.56 0.90
N LEU A 174 -11.27 16.73 1.90
CA LEU A 174 -12.03 16.68 3.16
C LEU A 174 -11.89 17.98 3.95
N GLU A 175 -10.69 18.54 4.03
CA GLU A 175 -10.45 19.83 4.68
C GLU A 175 -11.24 20.94 4.00
N ALA A 176 -11.25 20.98 2.65
CA ALA A 176 -12.07 21.91 1.90
C ALA A 176 -13.57 21.74 2.19
N LEU A 177 -14.06 20.50 2.31
CA LEU A 177 -15.45 20.20 2.68
C LEU A 177 -15.81 20.62 4.12
N ARG A 178 -14.86 20.58 5.05
CA ARG A 178 -15.05 21.07 6.42
C ARG A 178 -15.13 22.59 6.48
N ALA A 179 -14.37 23.26 5.60
CA ALA A 179 -14.27 24.71 5.52
C ALA A 179 -15.33 25.36 4.60
N SER A 180 -16.14 24.56 3.90
CA SER A 180 -17.13 25.01 2.91
C SER A 180 -18.51 25.32 3.45
#